data_AF-A0A2T4JRQ7-F1
#
_entry.id   AF-A0A2T4JRQ7-F1
#
_cell.length_a   1.000
_cell.length_b   1.000
_cell.length_c   1.000
_cell.angle_alpha   90.00
_cell.angle_beta   90.00
_cell.angle_gamma   90.00
#
_symmetry.space_group_name_H-M   'P 1'
#
loop_
_entity.id
_entity.type
_entity.pdbx_description
1 polymer ?
#
loop_
_entity_poly.entity_id
_entity_poly.type
_entity_poly.pdbx_seq_one_letter_code
_entity_poly.pdbx_strand_id
1 'polypeptide(L)'
;MGFPRRPRLCPCRRQQRGPARIPRPCRLPLGGGLVHRRGLFRPARPLRRVLSVRAAALTVAVLALALAWVAPLERWLGAFPAHMLGHMTLVAVAAPALVLAFPQGFARLGVPVLAGAVLEFLIVWGWHLPALHGAARLALPWHLAEQALFLAGGLAVWAGALRAAEPLAGAGALLLTSMHMTLLGALLVLAGKDLYAEICGTPPSLPGQQLGGLLMLGIGTPIYLFGGLWLTASALRRPDSAEAGA
;
A
#
# COMPACT_ATOMS: atom_id res chain seq x y z
N MET A 1 -55.87 -38.76 17.79
CA MET A 1 -56.23 -39.43 16.52
C MET A 1 -57.41 -38.70 15.89
N GLY A 2 -57.33 -38.39 14.59
CA GLY A 2 -58.51 -38.21 13.73
C GLY A 2 -59.04 -36.79 13.48
N PHE A 3 -58.50 -36.14 12.44
CA PHE A 3 -59.19 -35.17 11.57
C PHE A 3 -60.58 -35.69 11.13
N PRO A 4 -61.59 -34.84 10.79
CA PRO A 4 -61.60 -34.13 9.50
C PRO A 4 -62.39 -32.80 9.43
N ARG A 5 -62.11 -31.94 8.43
CA ARG A 5 -63.08 -31.46 7.43
C ARG A 5 -62.48 -30.43 6.46
N ARG A 6 -62.98 -30.51 5.23
CA ARG A 6 -62.53 -29.93 3.95
C ARG A 6 -63.18 -28.55 3.68
N PRO A 7 -62.83 -27.86 2.56
CA PRO A 7 -62.54 -26.42 2.49
C PRO A 7 -63.72 -25.56 2.02
N ARG A 8 -63.57 -24.24 2.06
CA ARG A 8 -64.43 -23.29 1.32
C ARG A 8 -63.59 -22.29 0.53
N LEU A 9 -63.72 -22.38 -0.79
CA LEU A 9 -63.23 -21.41 -1.77
C LEU A 9 -64.15 -20.18 -1.77
N CYS A 10 -63.58 -18.98 -1.71
CA CYS A 10 -64.31 -17.72 -1.88
C CYS A 10 -64.46 -17.38 -3.37
N PRO A 11 -65.64 -16.88 -3.81
CA PRO A 11 -65.90 -16.59 -5.20
C PRO A 11 -65.32 -15.25 -5.65
N CYS A 12 -64.81 -15.26 -6.88
CA CYS A 12 -64.28 -14.12 -7.63
C CYS A 12 -65.43 -13.17 -8.02
N ARG A 13 -65.49 -11.96 -7.42
CA ARG A 13 -66.51 -10.96 -7.72
C ARG A 13 -66.07 -10.10 -8.91
N ARG A 14 -66.64 -10.42 -10.07
CA ARG A 14 -66.51 -9.71 -11.35
C ARG A 14 -67.15 -8.32 -11.23
N GLN A 15 -66.35 -7.28 -11.01
CA GLN A 15 -66.85 -5.91 -10.91
C GLN A 15 -67.14 -5.35 -12.30
N GLN A 16 -68.43 -5.10 -12.55
CA GLN A 16 -68.96 -4.62 -13.81
C GLN A 16 -68.55 -3.16 -14.07
N ARG A 17 -68.16 -2.90 -15.33
CA ARG A 17 -67.74 -1.60 -15.85
C ARG A 17 -68.95 -0.66 -15.98
N GLY A 18 -68.93 0.46 -15.29
CA GLY A 18 -69.84 1.61 -15.53
C GLY A 18 -69.32 2.53 -16.64
N PRO A 19 -70.19 3.35 -17.25
CA PRO A 19 -69.91 4.02 -18.52
C PRO A 19 -68.95 5.22 -18.41
N ALA A 20 -68.27 5.48 -19.54
CA ALA A 20 -67.26 6.50 -19.75
C ALA A 20 -67.74 7.94 -19.47
N ARG A 21 -66.95 8.70 -18.70
CA ARG A 21 -67.04 10.16 -18.63
C ARG A 21 -66.00 10.78 -19.57
N ILE A 22 -66.46 11.56 -20.55
CA ILE A 22 -65.65 12.38 -21.46
C ILE A 22 -65.44 13.79 -20.81
N PRO A 23 -64.31 14.47 -21.06
CA PRO A 23 -63.60 15.27 -20.05
C PRO A 23 -63.99 16.75 -20.01
N ARG A 24 -63.73 17.38 -18.86
CA ARG A 24 -63.74 18.84 -18.71
C ARG A 24 -62.33 19.39 -19.02
N PRO A 25 -62.18 20.44 -19.86
CA PRO A 25 -60.90 21.09 -20.06
C PRO A 25 -60.62 22.06 -18.90
N CYS A 26 -59.80 21.64 -17.95
CA CYS A 26 -59.24 22.53 -16.93
C CYS A 26 -57.87 23.04 -17.40
N ARG A 27 -57.87 24.31 -17.81
CA ARG A 27 -56.78 25.31 -17.80
C ARG A 27 -55.34 24.77 -17.70
N LEU A 28 -54.60 24.90 -18.80
CA LEU A 28 -53.14 24.93 -18.82
C LEU A 28 -52.63 26.09 -17.93
N PRO A 29 -51.81 25.84 -16.90
CA PRO A 29 -50.83 26.83 -16.51
C PRO A 29 -49.70 26.80 -17.53
N LEU A 30 -49.46 27.93 -18.20
CA LEU A 30 -48.19 28.23 -18.86
C LEU A 30 -47.10 28.33 -17.79
N GLY A 31 -46.69 27.18 -17.25
CA GLY A 31 -45.49 27.05 -16.46
C GLY A 31 -44.32 26.95 -17.42
N GLY A 32 -43.63 28.07 -17.65
CA GLY A 32 -42.37 28.11 -18.36
C GLY A 32 -41.39 27.12 -17.74
N GLY A 33 -41.26 25.96 -18.37
CA GLY A 33 -40.21 25.00 -18.07
C GLY A 33 -38.87 25.59 -18.45
N LEU A 34 -38.29 26.37 -17.54
CA LEU A 34 -36.85 26.53 -17.47
C LEU A 34 -36.29 25.14 -17.16
N VAL A 35 -36.08 24.35 -18.23
CA VAL A 35 -35.18 23.22 -18.22
C VAL A 35 -33.82 23.83 -17.88
N HIS A 36 -33.53 23.86 -16.59
CA HIS A 36 -32.23 24.19 -16.08
C HIS A 36 -31.34 23.04 -16.56
N ARG A 37 -30.77 23.20 -17.76
CA ARG A 37 -29.58 22.48 -18.21
C ARG A 37 -28.49 22.84 -17.20
N ARG A 38 -28.53 22.19 -16.03
CA ARG A 38 -27.38 22.10 -15.14
C ARG A 38 -26.33 21.41 -15.96
N GLY A 39 -25.46 22.23 -16.55
CA GLY A 39 -24.32 21.76 -17.32
C GLY A 39 -23.63 20.70 -16.48
N LEU A 40 -23.44 19.53 -17.08
CA LEU A 40 -22.56 18.46 -16.62
C LEU A 40 -21.10 18.95 -16.66
N PHE A 41 -20.80 20.08 -16.02
CA PHE A 41 -19.43 20.45 -15.68
C PHE A 41 -19.04 19.59 -14.48
N ARG A 42 -18.78 18.31 -14.76
CA ARG A 42 -18.05 17.45 -13.84
C ARG A 42 -16.72 18.17 -13.59
N PRO A 43 -16.40 18.59 -12.35
CA PRO A 43 -15.17 19.33 -12.12
C PRO A 43 -14.02 18.43 -12.56
N ALA A 44 -13.18 18.89 -13.48
CA ALA A 44 -11.99 18.16 -13.96
C ALA A 44 -10.83 18.20 -12.93
N ARG A 45 -10.98 18.99 -11.86
CA ARG A 45 -10.00 19.19 -10.78
C ARG A 45 -9.60 17.93 -9.99
N PRO A 46 -10.51 17.01 -9.59
CA PRO A 46 -10.13 15.80 -8.88
C PRO A 46 -9.37 14.82 -9.79
N LEU A 47 -9.75 14.69 -11.07
CA LEU A 47 -9.04 13.82 -12.01
C LEU A 47 -7.62 14.32 -12.30
N ARG A 48 -7.46 15.63 -12.54
CA ARG A 48 -6.12 16.24 -12.73
C ARG A 48 -5.22 16.05 -11.51
N ARG A 49 -5.76 16.22 -10.29
CA ARG A 49 -5.03 16.00 -9.04
C ARG A 49 -4.60 14.54 -8.84
N VAL A 50 -5.48 13.58 -9.14
CA VAL A 50 -5.15 12.15 -9.05
C VAL A 50 -4.06 11.81 -10.08
N LEU A 51 -4.16 12.31 -11.31
CA LEU A 51 -3.16 12.09 -12.34
C LEU A 51 -1.81 12.74 -11.98
N SER A 52 -1.80 13.93 -11.38
CA SER A 52 -0.55 14.59 -10.95
C SER A 52 0.13 13.84 -9.81
N VAL A 53 -0.63 13.32 -8.83
CA VAL A 53 -0.06 12.49 -7.74
C VAL A 53 0.55 11.20 -8.30
N ARG A 54 -0.13 10.55 -9.25
CA ARG A 54 0.39 9.32 -9.89
C ARG A 54 1.64 9.59 -10.71
N ALA A 55 1.70 10.71 -11.45
CA ALA A 55 2.88 11.11 -12.21
C ALA A 55 4.06 11.44 -11.28
N ALA A 56 3.81 12.16 -10.18
CA ALA A 56 4.84 12.45 -9.18
C ALA A 56 5.37 11.16 -8.52
N ALA A 57 4.47 10.25 -8.12
CA ALA A 57 4.84 8.96 -7.54
C ALA A 57 5.66 8.11 -8.52
N LEU A 58 5.26 8.06 -9.79
CA LEU A 58 6.04 7.36 -10.82
C LEU A 58 7.42 7.99 -11.01
N THR A 59 7.50 9.33 -10.99
CA THR A 59 8.79 10.03 -11.10
C THR A 59 9.69 9.67 -9.93
N VAL A 60 9.18 9.66 -8.70
CA VAL A 60 9.92 9.22 -7.50
C VAL A 60 10.39 7.77 -7.64
N ALA A 61 9.52 6.87 -8.10
CA ALA A 61 9.87 5.47 -8.31
C ALA A 61 11.01 5.30 -9.33
N VAL A 62 10.93 6.00 -10.46
CA VAL A 62 11.97 5.95 -11.51
C VAL A 62 13.29 6.51 -10.99
N LEU A 63 13.27 7.64 -10.28
CA LEU A 63 14.47 8.23 -9.70
C LEU A 63 15.10 7.33 -8.63
N ALA A 64 14.28 6.70 -7.79
CA ALA A 64 14.75 5.74 -6.79
C ALA A 64 15.38 4.51 -7.44
N LEU A 65 14.78 3.95 -8.49
CA LEU A 65 15.35 2.84 -9.24
C LEU A 65 16.64 3.23 -9.97
N ALA A 66 16.70 4.43 -10.55
CA ALA A 66 17.92 4.95 -11.16
C ALA A 66 19.03 5.14 -10.11
N LEU A 67 18.69 5.65 -8.92
CA LEU A 67 19.64 5.76 -7.80
C LEU A 67 20.17 4.40 -7.37
N ALA A 68 19.31 3.39 -7.26
CA ALA A 68 19.70 2.05 -6.82
C ALA A 68 20.59 1.30 -7.83
N TRP A 69 20.37 1.48 -9.14
CA TRP A 69 21.02 0.66 -10.17
C TRP A 69 22.10 1.39 -10.99
N VAL A 70 21.99 2.70 -11.15
CA VAL A 70 22.86 3.47 -12.07
C VAL A 70 23.85 4.34 -11.31
N ALA A 71 23.50 4.80 -10.10
CA ALA A 71 24.37 5.69 -9.36
C ALA A 71 25.60 4.93 -8.82
N PRO A 72 26.81 5.45 -9.03
CA PRO A 72 28.04 4.85 -8.50
C PRO A 72 28.19 5.16 -7.00
N LEU A 73 27.27 4.68 -6.16
CA LEU A 73 27.20 5.00 -4.73
C LEU A 73 28.43 4.50 -3.96
N GLU A 74 28.97 3.35 -4.36
CA GLU A 74 30.14 2.74 -3.73
C GLU A 74 31.37 3.66 -3.74
N ARG A 75 31.55 4.46 -4.79
CA ARG A 75 32.70 5.38 -4.90
C ARG A 75 32.68 6.50 -3.84
N TRP A 76 31.51 6.80 -3.30
CA TRP A 76 31.31 7.89 -2.35
C TRP A 76 31.14 7.39 -0.91
N LEU A 77 30.46 6.25 -0.75
CA LEU A 77 30.03 5.75 0.56
C LEU A 77 30.78 4.49 1.00
N GLY A 78 31.51 3.83 0.10
CA GLY A 78 32.06 2.49 0.31
C GLY A 78 31.02 1.39 0.06
N ALA A 79 31.49 0.15 -0.03
CA ALA A 79 30.66 -0.99 -0.46
C ALA A 79 29.49 -1.29 0.50
N PHE A 80 29.73 -1.32 1.81
CA PHE A 80 28.67 -1.68 2.77
C PHE A 80 27.55 -0.63 2.86
N PRO A 81 27.85 0.67 3.09
CA PRO A 81 26.79 1.69 3.12
C PRO A 81 26.05 1.84 1.79
N ALA A 82 26.74 1.74 0.65
CA ALA A 82 26.10 1.78 -0.66
C ALA A 82 25.11 0.62 -0.85
N HIS A 83 25.49 -0.59 -0.44
CA HIS A 83 24.61 -1.77 -0.45
C HIS A 83 23.35 -1.56 0.39
N MET A 84 23.51 -1.07 1.63
CA MET A 84 22.39 -0.74 2.52
C MET A 84 21.51 0.38 1.96
N LEU A 85 22.11 1.40 1.34
CA LEU A 85 21.35 2.49 0.69
C LEU A 85 20.51 1.96 -0.48
N GLY A 86 21.03 1.01 -1.26
CA GLY A 86 20.27 0.32 -2.30
C GLY A 86 19.03 -0.36 -1.73
N HIS A 87 19.20 -1.18 -0.69
CA HIS A 87 18.09 -1.83 0.02
C HIS A 87 17.03 -0.84 0.47
N MET A 88 17.45 0.22 1.18
CA MET A 88 16.53 1.24 1.70
C MET A 88 15.79 1.99 0.60
N THR A 89 16.49 2.26 -0.51
CA THR A 89 15.89 2.90 -1.69
C THR A 89 14.79 2.02 -2.30
N LEU A 90 15.00 0.70 -2.37
CA LEU A 90 14.00 -0.21 -2.91
C LEU A 90 12.78 -0.38 -1.98
N VAL A 91 13.00 -0.72 -0.70
CA VAL A 91 11.92 -1.09 0.22
C VAL A 91 11.12 0.11 0.72
N ALA A 92 11.79 1.22 1.03
CA ALA A 92 11.16 2.38 1.67
C ALA A 92 10.79 3.49 0.69
N VAL A 93 11.41 3.57 -0.50
CA VAL A 93 11.14 4.66 -1.46
C VAL A 93 10.47 4.15 -2.73
N ALA A 94 11.11 3.24 -3.46
CA ALA A 94 10.61 2.76 -4.74
C ALA A 94 9.29 2.00 -4.59
N ALA A 95 9.21 1.07 -3.64
CA ALA A 95 8.01 0.26 -3.42
C ALA A 95 6.73 1.09 -3.12
N PRO A 96 6.68 1.99 -2.12
CA PRO A 96 5.48 2.80 -1.88
C PRO A 96 5.15 3.70 -3.07
N ALA A 97 6.17 4.28 -3.72
CA ALA A 97 5.98 5.12 -4.89
C ALA A 97 5.33 4.36 -6.06
N LEU A 98 5.74 3.10 -6.30
CA LEU A 98 5.13 2.22 -7.29
C LEU A 98 3.68 1.87 -6.93
N VAL A 99 3.40 1.56 -5.67
CA VAL A 99 2.03 1.26 -5.20
C VAL A 99 1.11 2.47 -5.40
N LEU A 100 1.60 3.68 -5.13
CA LEU A 100 0.86 4.92 -5.35
C LEU A 100 0.70 5.29 -6.83
N ALA A 101 1.66 4.95 -7.69
CA ALA A 101 1.58 5.16 -9.13
C ALA A 101 0.57 4.21 -9.82
N PHE A 102 0.47 2.97 -9.33
CA PHE A 102 -0.35 1.90 -9.93
C PHE A 102 -1.37 1.26 -8.95
N PRO A 103 -2.24 2.05 -8.29
CA PRO A 103 -3.06 1.56 -7.19
C PRO A 103 -4.03 0.44 -7.59
N GLN A 104 -4.55 0.47 -8.82
CA GLN A 104 -5.44 -0.59 -9.33
C GLN A 104 -4.72 -1.90 -9.63
N GLY A 105 -3.44 -1.84 -10.04
CA GLY A 105 -2.64 -3.04 -10.28
C GLY A 105 -2.38 -3.78 -8.97
N PHE A 106 -1.91 -3.04 -7.96
CA PHE A 106 -1.64 -3.61 -6.63
C PHE A 106 -2.91 -4.01 -5.88
N ALA A 107 -4.04 -3.34 -6.10
CA ALA A 107 -5.33 -3.76 -5.54
C ALA A 107 -5.74 -5.16 -6.03
N ARG A 108 -5.43 -5.53 -7.28
CA ARG A 108 -5.75 -6.86 -7.84
C ARG A 108 -4.89 -7.98 -7.29
N LEU A 109 -3.72 -7.68 -6.75
CA LEU A 109 -2.85 -8.69 -6.12
C LEU A 109 -3.44 -9.20 -4.81
N GLY A 110 -4.26 -8.39 -4.12
CA GLY A 110 -4.95 -8.82 -2.91
C GLY A 110 -4.02 -9.27 -1.79
N VAL A 111 -2.83 -8.66 -1.67
CA VAL A 111 -1.81 -9.06 -0.70
C VAL A 111 -2.37 -8.96 0.73
N PRO A 112 -2.47 -10.07 1.48
CA PRO A 112 -2.91 -10.01 2.87
C PRO A 112 -1.89 -9.24 3.71
N VAL A 113 -2.37 -8.30 4.53
CA VAL A 113 -1.52 -7.39 5.32
C VAL A 113 -0.45 -8.12 6.12
N LEU A 114 -0.85 -9.13 6.90
CA LEU A 114 0.07 -9.88 7.74
C LEU A 114 1.03 -10.74 6.91
N ALA A 115 0.55 -11.35 5.82
CA ALA A 115 1.41 -12.16 4.96
C ALA A 115 2.49 -11.30 4.29
N GLY A 116 2.15 -10.08 3.84
CA GLY A 116 3.11 -9.14 3.29
C GLY A 116 4.19 -8.74 4.31
N ALA A 117 3.79 -8.43 5.55
CA ALA A 117 4.73 -8.09 6.62
C ALA A 117 5.65 -9.26 7.01
N VAL A 118 5.10 -10.47 7.14
CA VAL A 118 5.91 -11.66 7.47
C VAL A 118 6.87 -12.01 6.34
N LEU A 119 6.44 -11.95 5.08
CA LEU A 119 7.29 -12.20 3.93
C LEU A 119 8.47 -11.21 3.90
N GLU A 120 8.20 -9.93 4.07
CA GLU A 120 9.24 -8.90 4.06
C GLU A 120 10.21 -9.06 5.23
N PHE A 121 9.71 -9.36 6.43
CA PHE A 121 10.56 -9.70 7.58
C PHE A 121 11.53 -10.84 7.26
N LEU A 122 11.02 -11.95 6.70
CA LEU A 122 11.83 -13.12 6.35
C LEU A 122 12.87 -12.80 5.27
N ILE A 123 12.49 -12.01 4.26
CA ILE A 123 13.40 -11.56 3.20
C ILE A 123 14.53 -10.73 3.81
N VAL A 124 14.18 -9.67 4.54
CA VAL A 124 15.17 -8.74 5.10
C VAL A 124 16.14 -9.47 6.03
N TRP A 125 15.63 -10.22 7.01
CA TRP A 125 16.48 -10.92 7.97
C TRP A 125 17.29 -12.02 7.31
N GLY A 126 16.70 -12.79 6.39
CA GLY A 126 17.37 -13.84 5.66
C GLY A 126 18.59 -13.33 4.91
N TRP A 127 18.44 -12.23 4.17
CA TRP A 127 19.54 -11.62 3.40
C TRP A 127 20.58 -10.89 4.26
N HIS A 128 20.27 -10.57 5.52
CA HIS A 128 21.25 -10.04 6.46
C HIS A 128 22.00 -11.12 7.23
N LEU A 129 21.63 -12.41 7.09
CA LEU A 129 22.45 -13.50 7.59
C LEU A 129 23.83 -13.47 6.91
N PRO A 130 24.93 -13.69 7.65
CA PRO A 130 26.28 -13.45 7.13
C PRO A 130 26.60 -14.18 5.81
N ALA A 131 26.13 -15.42 5.64
CA ALA A 131 26.35 -16.21 4.42
C ALA A 131 25.59 -15.67 3.19
N LEU A 132 24.30 -15.36 3.33
CA LEU A 132 23.48 -14.81 2.25
C LEU A 132 23.93 -13.39 1.88
N HIS A 133 24.25 -12.57 2.88
CA HIS A 133 24.80 -11.24 2.67
C HIS A 133 26.13 -11.31 1.90
N GLY A 134 27.04 -12.20 2.31
CA GLY A 134 28.30 -12.45 1.61
C GLY A 134 28.08 -12.91 0.17
N ALA A 135 27.13 -13.84 -0.07
CA ALA A 135 26.79 -14.29 -1.42
C ALA A 135 26.31 -13.13 -2.31
N ALA A 136 25.41 -12.27 -1.80
CA ALA A 136 24.91 -11.11 -2.53
C ALA A 136 26.00 -10.06 -2.79
N ARG A 137 26.99 -9.94 -1.92
CA ARG A 137 28.13 -9.03 -2.07
C ARG A 137 29.17 -9.52 -3.07
N LEU A 138 29.34 -10.83 -3.21
CA LEU A 138 30.44 -11.42 -3.98
C LEU A 138 30.02 -11.89 -5.37
N ALA A 139 28.73 -12.12 -5.61
CA ALA A 139 28.26 -12.73 -6.84
C ALA A 139 26.97 -12.08 -7.38
N LEU A 140 27.03 -11.65 -8.64
CA LEU A 140 25.95 -10.94 -9.32
C LEU A 140 24.60 -11.67 -9.28
N PRO A 141 24.47 -12.99 -9.52
CA PRO A 141 23.16 -13.65 -9.46
C PRO A 141 22.47 -13.54 -8.10
N TRP A 142 23.25 -13.66 -7.02
CA TRP A 142 22.74 -13.51 -5.66
C TRP A 142 22.40 -12.05 -5.34
N HIS A 143 23.20 -11.10 -5.83
CA HIS A 143 22.87 -9.68 -5.75
C HIS A 143 21.52 -9.37 -6.44
N LEU A 144 21.32 -9.85 -7.67
CA LEU A 144 20.06 -9.65 -8.40
C LEU A 144 18.87 -10.26 -7.67
N ALA A 145 19.03 -11.48 -7.12
CA ALA A 145 18.00 -12.16 -6.35
C ALA A 145 17.64 -11.39 -5.07
N GLU A 146 18.65 -10.88 -4.35
CA GLU A 146 18.47 -10.03 -3.18
C GLU A 146 17.69 -8.76 -3.55
N GLN A 147 18.16 -7.96 -4.50
CA GLN A 147 17.50 -6.71 -4.90
C GLN A 147 16.05 -6.94 -5.37
N ALA A 148 15.81 -8.01 -6.14
CA ALA A 148 14.47 -8.37 -6.59
C ALA A 148 13.55 -8.74 -5.41
N LEU A 149 14.05 -9.51 -4.44
CA LEU A 149 13.29 -9.88 -3.24
C LEU A 149 13.04 -8.68 -2.32
N PHE A 150 13.99 -7.76 -2.17
CA PHE A 150 13.78 -6.53 -1.41
C PHE A 150 12.68 -5.68 -2.05
N LEU A 151 12.72 -5.48 -3.37
CA LEU A 151 11.64 -4.77 -4.06
C LEU A 151 10.30 -5.51 -3.90
N ALA A 152 10.27 -6.83 -4.06
CA ALA A 152 9.05 -7.63 -3.92
C ALA A 152 8.48 -7.58 -2.47
N GLY A 153 9.34 -7.70 -1.46
CA GLY A 153 8.97 -7.59 -0.04
C GLY A 153 8.41 -6.21 0.29
N GLY A 154 9.09 -5.14 -0.14
CA GLY A 154 8.59 -3.78 -0.02
C GLY A 154 7.24 -3.59 -0.69
N LEU A 155 7.07 -4.08 -1.93
CA LEU A 155 5.80 -4.03 -2.64
C LEU A 155 4.70 -4.78 -1.89
N ALA A 156 5.00 -5.95 -1.30
CA ALA A 156 4.04 -6.72 -0.53
C ALA A 156 3.56 -5.96 0.72
N VAL A 157 4.48 -5.38 1.49
CA VAL A 157 4.17 -4.57 2.68
C VAL A 157 3.33 -3.35 2.32
N TRP A 158 3.78 -2.55 1.36
CA TRP A 158 3.09 -1.30 1.00
C TRP A 158 1.76 -1.56 0.30
N ALA A 159 1.67 -2.57 -0.57
CA ALA A 159 0.40 -2.94 -1.19
C ALA A 159 -0.59 -3.45 -0.14
N GLY A 160 -0.16 -4.33 0.77
CA GLY A 160 -0.98 -4.82 1.87
C GLY A 160 -1.46 -3.68 2.77
N ALA A 161 -0.54 -2.85 3.26
CA ALA A 161 -0.85 -1.77 4.20
C ALA A 161 -1.76 -0.70 3.60
N LEU A 162 -1.46 -0.21 2.40
CA LEU A 162 -2.25 0.85 1.74
C LEU A 162 -3.61 0.35 1.21
N ARG A 163 -3.79 -0.97 1.09
CA ARG A 163 -5.02 -1.59 0.59
C ARG A 163 -5.78 -2.38 1.63
N ALA A 164 -5.35 -2.37 2.89
CA ALA A 164 -6.08 -2.96 4.00
C ALA A 164 -7.52 -2.43 4.06
N ALA A 165 -8.48 -3.32 4.31
CA ALA A 165 -9.87 -2.94 4.57
C ALA A 165 -9.96 -2.05 5.82
N GLU A 166 -9.26 -2.49 6.87
CA GLU A 166 -9.07 -1.76 8.12
C GLU A 166 -7.72 -1.01 8.13
N PRO A 167 -7.71 0.34 8.13
CA PRO A 167 -6.46 1.10 8.08
C PRO A 167 -5.53 0.82 9.26
N LEU A 168 -6.07 0.47 10.43
CA LEU A 168 -5.27 0.11 11.60
C LEU A 168 -4.45 -1.16 11.40
N ALA A 169 -4.95 -2.13 10.61
CA ALA A 169 -4.16 -3.31 10.27
C ALA A 169 -2.96 -2.93 9.40
N GLY A 170 -3.16 -2.06 8.41
CA GLY A 170 -2.07 -1.52 7.59
C GLY A 170 -1.07 -0.69 8.40
N ALA A 171 -1.56 0.13 9.34
CA ALA A 171 -0.70 0.87 10.27
C ALA A 171 0.15 -0.08 11.14
N GLY A 172 -0.46 -1.15 11.66
CA GLY A 172 0.24 -2.19 12.42
C GLY A 172 1.35 -2.89 11.62
N ALA A 173 1.10 -3.20 10.34
CA ALA A 173 2.13 -3.77 9.46
C ALA A 173 3.31 -2.82 9.26
N LEU A 174 3.06 -1.54 8.95
CA LEU A 174 4.13 -0.55 8.78
C LEU A 174 4.90 -0.29 10.07
N LEU A 175 4.21 -0.30 11.22
CA LEU A 175 4.86 -0.20 12.52
C LEU A 175 5.76 -1.42 12.79
N LEU A 176 5.27 -2.64 12.54
CA LEU A 176 6.06 -3.86 12.69
C LEU A 176 7.30 -3.83 11.79
N THR A 177 7.14 -3.43 10.53
CA THR A 177 8.26 -3.25 9.59
C THR A 177 9.26 -2.24 10.12
N SER A 178 8.79 -1.09 10.62
CA SER A 178 9.66 -0.09 11.26
C SER A 178 10.45 -0.69 12.44
N MET A 179 9.79 -1.45 13.32
CA MET A 179 10.41 -2.02 14.52
C MET A 179 11.55 -2.99 14.18
N HIS A 180 11.33 -3.97 13.29
CA HIS A 180 12.38 -4.94 12.99
C HIS A 180 13.50 -4.34 12.13
N MET A 181 13.18 -3.42 11.21
CA MET A 181 14.20 -2.67 10.45
C MET A 181 15.07 -1.84 11.38
N THR A 182 14.45 -1.21 12.39
CA THR A 182 15.15 -0.45 13.43
C THR A 182 16.04 -1.36 14.27
N LEU A 183 15.52 -2.51 14.71
CA LEU A 183 16.30 -3.50 15.45
C LEU A 183 17.53 -3.96 14.65
N LEU A 184 17.33 -4.31 13.37
CA LEU A 184 18.42 -4.77 12.51
C LEU A 184 19.46 -3.67 12.28
N GLY A 185 19.03 -2.44 12.00
CA GLY A 185 19.94 -1.29 11.89
C GLY A 185 20.73 -1.04 13.18
N ALA A 186 20.08 -1.12 14.34
CA ALA A 186 20.74 -0.99 15.64
C ALA A 186 21.77 -2.10 15.88
N LEU A 187 21.48 -3.34 15.51
CA LEU A 187 22.45 -4.44 15.60
C LEU A 187 23.71 -4.16 14.77
N LEU A 188 23.56 -3.63 13.56
CA LEU A 188 24.70 -3.27 12.69
C LEU A 188 25.53 -2.11 13.26
N VAL A 189 24.88 -1.10 13.85
CA VAL A 189 25.53 0.06 14.46
C VAL A 189 26.27 -0.30 15.75
N LEU A 190 25.64 -1.11 16.60
CA LEU A 190 26.12 -1.39 17.94
C LEU A 190 27.07 -2.61 18.01
N ALA A 191 27.24 -3.36 16.92
CA ALA A 191 28.19 -4.45 16.86
C ALA A 191 29.62 -3.94 17.11
N GLY A 192 30.35 -4.61 18.00
CA GLY A 192 31.76 -4.29 18.32
C GLY A 192 32.78 -4.77 17.27
N LYS A 193 32.32 -5.42 16.20
CA LYS A 193 33.14 -5.93 15.10
C LYS A 193 32.36 -5.91 13.79
N ASP A 194 33.10 -5.95 12.68
CA ASP A 194 32.51 -6.20 11.36
C ASP A 194 31.99 -7.64 11.30
N LEU A 195 30.70 -7.79 11.02
CA LEU A 195 29.99 -9.07 11.00
C LEU A 195 30.19 -9.84 9.69
N TYR A 196 30.65 -9.18 8.63
CA TYR A 196 30.63 -9.71 7.26
C TYR A 196 32.03 -9.83 6.63
N ALA A 197 33.03 -9.14 7.16
CA ALA A 197 34.39 -9.08 6.62
C ALA A 197 35.02 -10.44 6.36
N GLU A 198 34.94 -11.36 7.34
CA GLU A 198 35.52 -12.70 7.25
C GLU A 198 34.92 -13.52 6.10
N ILE A 199 33.60 -13.49 5.96
CA ILE A 199 32.88 -14.22 4.90
C ILE A 199 33.13 -13.58 3.54
N CYS A 200 33.28 -12.26 3.48
CA CYS A 200 33.56 -11.54 2.25
C CYS A 200 35.03 -11.65 1.81
N GLY A 201 35.94 -12.15 2.66
CA GLY A 201 37.37 -12.13 2.40
C GLY A 201 37.95 -10.72 2.27
N THR A 202 37.31 -9.72 2.89
CA THR A 202 37.70 -8.31 2.82
C THR A 202 38.26 -7.81 4.15
N PRO A 203 39.15 -6.79 4.17
CA PRO A 203 39.54 -6.14 5.41
C PRO A 203 38.32 -5.61 6.18
N PRO A 204 38.27 -5.76 7.52
CA PRO A 204 37.13 -5.31 8.31
C PRO A 204 36.97 -3.79 8.26
N SER A 205 35.74 -3.34 8.08
CA SER A 205 35.36 -1.93 8.01
C SER A 205 34.17 -1.66 8.92
N LEU A 206 34.42 -1.62 10.24
CA LEU A 206 33.42 -1.31 11.24
C LEU A 206 32.70 0.03 10.99
N PRO A 207 33.38 1.16 10.67
CA PRO A 207 32.69 2.42 10.37
C PRO A 207 31.74 2.32 9.17
N GLY A 208 32.11 1.53 8.15
CA GLY A 208 31.25 1.26 7.00
C GLY A 208 29.99 0.47 7.38
N GLN A 209 30.12 -0.55 8.22
CA GLN A 209 28.95 -1.29 8.73
C GLN A 209 28.02 -0.38 9.54
N GLN A 210 28.59 0.42 10.45
CA GLN A 210 27.85 1.33 11.30
C GLN A 210 27.12 2.41 10.48
N LEU A 211 27.78 2.98 9.47
CA LEU A 211 27.13 3.91 8.56
C LEU A 211 25.98 3.25 7.79
N GLY A 212 26.16 2.01 7.35
CA GLY A 212 25.09 1.22 6.73
C GLY A 212 23.88 1.05 7.66
N GLY A 213 24.11 0.65 8.91
CA GLY A 213 23.04 0.55 9.92
C GLY A 213 22.37 1.89 10.23
N LEU A 214 23.14 2.99 10.28
CA LEU A 214 22.60 4.35 10.45
C LEU A 214 21.72 4.77 9.26
N LEU A 215 22.06 4.41 8.03
CA LEU A 215 21.22 4.67 6.86
C LEU A 215 19.90 3.90 6.93
N MET A 216 19.92 2.65 7.40
CA MET A 216 18.69 1.88 7.62
C MET A 216 17.78 2.55 8.65
N LEU A 217 18.34 2.99 9.78
CA LEU A 217 17.61 3.73 10.82
C LEU A 217 17.07 5.07 10.30
N GLY A 218 17.95 5.86 9.66
CA GLY A 218 17.64 7.22 9.22
C GLY A 218 16.63 7.30 8.09
N ILE A 219 16.50 6.26 7.27
CA ILE A 219 15.56 6.21 6.14
C ILE A 219 14.32 5.40 6.50
N GLY A 220 14.50 4.18 7.00
CA GLY A 220 13.40 3.22 7.19
C GLY A 220 12.43 3.68 8.26
N THR A 221 12.94 3.98 9.45
CA THR A 221 12.14 4.37 10.61
C THR A 221 11.18 5.53 10.31
N PRO A 222 11.63 6.70 9.80
CA PRO A 222 10.72 7.81 9.57
C PRO A 222 9.68 7.53 8.47
N ILE A 223 10.06 6.82 7.39
CA ILE A 223 9.14 6.53 6.29
C ILE A 223 8.02 5.59 6.73
N TYR A 224 8.36 4.48 7.37
CA TYR A 224 7.38 3.50 7.83
C TYR A 224 6.51 4.06 8.96
N LEU A 225 7.09 4.82 9.90
CA LEU A 225 6.32 5.50 10.94
C LEU A 225 5.36 6.55 10.35
N PHE A 226 5.82 7.35 9.40
CA PHE A 226 4.95 8.32 8.73
C PHE A 226 3.77 7.64 8.03
N GLY A 227 4.03 6.56 7.29
CA GLY A 227 2.98 5.76 6.65
C GLY A 227 2.00 5.17 7.67
N GLY A 228 2.51 4.61 8.77
CA GLY A 228 1.68 4.07 9.85
C GLY A 228 0.82 5.13 10.53
N LEU A 229 1.41 6.27 10.90
CA LEU A 229 0.70 7.41 11.51
C LEU A 229 -0.36 7.99 10.55
N TRP A 230 -0.06 8.06 9.26
CA TRP A 230 -1.03 8.50 8.26
C TRP A 230 -2.23 7.56 8.19
N LEU A 231 -2.01 6.24 8.19
CA LEU A 231 -3.09 5.25 8.20
C LEU A 231 -3.89 5.30 9.52
N THR A 232 -3.24 5.46 10.67
CA THR A 232 -3.91 5.66 11.96
C THR A 232 -4.76 6.92 11.95
N ALA A 233 -4.23 8.05 11.48
CA ALA A 233 -4.98 9.30 11.35
C ALA A 233 -6.17 9.16 10.38
N SER A 234 -6.04 8.33 9.34
CA SER A 234 -7.13 8.04 8.41
C SER A 234 -8.24 7.20 9.05
N ALA A 235 -7.90 6.28 9.96
CA ALA A 235 -8.87 5.50 10.72
C ALA A 235 -9.71 6.39 11.64
N LEU A 236 -9.05 7.29 12.39
CA LEU A 236 -9.70 8.22 13.33
C LEU A 236 -10.61 9.25 12.64
N ARG A 237 -10.41 9.50 11.34
CA ARG A 237 -11.21 10.45 10.56
C ARG A 237 -12.44 9.82 9.92
N ARG A 238 -12.63 8.50 9.98
CA ARG A 238 -13.85 7.85 9.50
C ARG A 238 -14.97 8.17 10.50
N PRO A 239 -15.96 9.02 10.17
CA PRO A 239 -17.08 9.25 11.06
C PRO A 239 -17.92 7.97 11.14
N ASP A 240 -18.44 7.65 12.32
CA ASP A 240 -19.42 6.59 12.58
C ASP A 240 -20.69 6.82 11.75
N SER A 241 -20.62 6.50 10.46
CA SER A 241 -21.74 6.62 9.52
C SER A 241 -22.68 5.41 9.63
N ALA A 242 -22.41 4.51 10.59
CA ALA A 242 -23.18 3.30 10.84
C ALA A 242 -24.23 3.43 11.96
N GLU A 243 -24.14 4.44 12.83
CA GLU A 243 -25.13 4.66 13.91
C GLU A 243 -26.26 5.63 13.54
N ALA A 244 -26.19 6.33 12.41
CA ALA A 244 -27.24 7.27 11.97
C ALA A 244 -28.34 6.63 11.09
N GLY A 245 -28.39 5.30 11.00
CA GLY A 245 -29.31 4.55 10.15
C GLY A 245 -30.12 3.45 10.86
N ALA A 246 -30.10 3.41 12.20
CA ALA A 246 -30.92 2.51 13.01
C ALA A 246 -32.10 3.27 13.65
#